data_AF-A0A8A2UBE2-F1
#
_entry.id   AF-A0A8A2UBE2-F1
#
_cell.length_a   1.000
_cell.length_b   1.000
_cell.length_c   1.000
_cell.angle_alpha   90.00
_cell.angle_beta   90.00
_cell.angle_gamma   90.00
#
_symmetry.space_group_name_H-M   'P 1'
#
loop_
_entity.id
_entity.type
_entity.pdbx_description
1 polymer ?
#
loop_
_entity_poly.entity_id
_entity_poly.type
_entity_poly.pdbx_seq_one_letter_code
_entity_poly.pdbx_strand_id
1 'polypeptide(L)'
;MTATVVTLVLFPTHLVAAALVGRATTLSSRWLVVGAALPDLVDKPLGMVGVVELYHSIGHSAILLIVALPLARHSRVGAAAAVGWGSHLLLDALHVVVNGRPGDALFVGWPVVVPSDPLGIPPGSFVLHYLWTPSFFLEVGVWLVLGAVLLEDRIVGR
;
A
#
# COMPACT_ATOMS: atom_id res chain seq x y z
N MET A 1 -17.66 17.48 -17.47
CA MET A 1 -16.50 17.95 -16.68
C MET A 1 -15.54 16.78 -16.55
N THR A 2 -14.27 17.05 -16.77
CA THR A 2 -13.19 16.14 -17.19
C THR A 2 -12.97 14.92 -16.27
N ALA A 3 -13.40 13.75 -16.73
CA ALA A 3 -13.04 12.43 -16.19
C ALA A 3 -11.59 12.08 -16.59
N THR A 4 -10.64 12.89 -16.13
CA THR A 4 -9.20 12.67 -16.32
C THR A 4 -8.43 13.09 -15.08
N VAL A 5 -8.96 12.74 -13.90
CA VAL A 5 -8.14 12.50 -12.73
C VAL A 5 -7.86 11.02 -12.73
N VAL A 6 -6.93 10.62 -13.60
CA VAL A 6 -6.34 9.29 -13.60
C VAL A 6 -5.77 9.08 -12.21
N THR A 7 -6.43 8.23 -11.42
CA THR A 7 -5.78 7.18 -10.62
C THR A 7 -4.50 7.64 -9.91
N LEU A 8 -4.56 8.74 -9.15
CA LEU A 8 -3.48 9.06 -8.20
C LEU A 8 -3.65 8.10 -7.04
N VAL A 9 -3.12 6.90 -7.24
CA VAL A 9 -3.00 5.93 -6.18
C VAL A 9 -1.97 6.46 -5.20
N LEU A 10 -2.42 6.82 -4.01
CA LEU A 10 -1.61 7.40 -2.94
C LEU A 10 -0.81 6.30 -2.24
N PHE A 11 0.03 5.60 -2.98
CA PHE A 11 0.90 4.56 -2.48
C PHE A 11 2.37 4.61 -2.94
N PRO A 12 2.95 5.69 -3.53
CA PRO A 12 4.35 5.67 -3.99
C PRO A 12 5.31 5.16 -2.91
N THR A 13 5.04 5.48 -1.65
CA THR A 13 5.80 4.99 -0.49
C THR A 13 5.72 3.49 -0.30
N HIS A 14 4.58 2.86 -0.55
CA HIS A 14 4.42 1.40 -0.49
C HIS A 14 5.21 0.72 -1.61
N LEU A 15 5.18 1.29 -2.82
CA LEU A 15 5.96 0.76 -3.94
C LEU A 15 7.46 0.90 -3.70
N VAL A 16 7.90 2.04 -3.16
CA VAL A 16 9.29 2.25 -2.78
C VAL A 16 9.71 1.30 -1.67
N ALA A 17 8.89 1.14 -0.62
CA ALA A 17 9.17 0.18 0.44
C ALA A 17 9.32 -1.24 -0.12
N ALA A 18 8.44 -1.66 -1.03
CA ALA A 18 8.54 -2.95 -1.71
C ALA A 18 9.82 -3.07 -2.56
N ALA A 19 10.22 -2.00 -3.27
CA ALA A 19 11.46 -1.98 -4.03
C ALA A 19 12.70 -2.08 -3.12
N LEU A 20 12.69 -1.39 -1.96
CA LEU A 20 13.75 -1.45 -0.95
C LEU A 20 13.85 -2.83 -0.30
N VAL A 21 12.73 -3.50 -0.03
CA VAL A 21 12.73 -4.91 0.39
C VAL A 21 13.43 -5.77 -0.65
N GLY A 22 13.20 -5.52 -1.94
CA GLY A 22 13.90 -6.23 -3.02
C GLY A 22 15.41 -5.99 -3.02
N ARG A 23 15.87 -4.77 -2.69
CA ARG A 23 17.30 -4.46 -2.54
C ARG A 23 17.93 -5.12 -1.31
N ALA A 24 17.17 -5.26 -0.23
CA ALA A 24 17.62 -5.86 1.02
C ALA A 24 17.51 -7.40 1.04
N THR A 25 16.87 -8.00 0.02
CA THR A 25 16.62 -9.44 -0.07
C THR A 25 17.09 -9.99 -1.42
N THR A 26 16.83 -11.28 -1.67
CA THR A 26 17.09 -11.91 -2.97
C THR A 26 15.80 -12.07 -3.80
N LEU A 27 14.72 -11.41 -3.40
CA LEU A 27 13.44 -11.42 -4.10
C LEU A 27 13.44 -10.39 -5.23
N SER A 28 12.65 -10.66 -6.27
CA SER A 28 12.56 -9.76 -7.42
C SER A 28 11.84 -8.46 -7.04
N SER A 29 12.55 -7.33 -7.11
CA SER A 29 11.96 -5.99 -6.87
C SER A 29 10.75 -5.72 -7.78
N ARG A 30 10.77 -6.20 -9.03
CA ARG A 30 9.65 -6.03 -9.96
C ARG A 30 8.37 -6.67 -9.43
N TRP A 31 8.48 -7.93 -8.98
CA TRP A 31 7.32 -8.67 -8.48
C TRP A 31 6.89 -8.22 -7.08
N LEU A 32 7.81 -7.71 -6.26
CA LEU A 32 7.48 -7.01 -5.01
C LEU A 32 6.63 -5.77 -5.27
N VAL A 33 7.04 -4.91 -6.22
CA VAL A 33 6.29 -3.71 -6.59
C VAL A 33 4.92 -4.07 -7.18
N VAL A 34 4.86 -5.08 -8.06
CA VAL A 34 3.57 -5.58 -8.57
C VAL A 34 2.68 -6.02 -7.42
N GLY A 35 3.20 -6.86 -6.51
CA GLY A 35 2.47 -7.32 -5.34
C GLY A 35 1.94 -6.17 -4.48
N ALA A 36 2.77 -5.16 -4.22
CA ALA A 36 2.38 -3.99 -3.44
C ALA A 36 1.35 -3.12 -4.14
N ALA A 37 1.37 -3.02 -5.48
CA ALA A 37 0.37 -2.23 -6.21
C ALA A 37 -1.02 -2.91 -6.27
N LEU A 38 -1.07 -4.25 -6.19
CA LEU A 38 -2.29 -5.02 -6.42
C LEU A 38 -3.49 -4.63 -5.54
N PRO A 39 -3.36 -4.46 -4.20
CA PRO A 39 -4.50 -4.15 -3.33
C PRO A 39 -5.29 -2.93 -3.81
N ASP A 40 -4.60 -1.83 -4.09
CA ASP A 40 -5.24 -0.59 -4.51
C ASP A 40 -5.70 -0.60 -5.97
N LEU A 41 -4.99 -1.29 -6.86
CA LEU A 41 -5.45 -1.47 -8.24
C LEU A 41 -6.74 -2.28 -8.33
N VAL A 42 -7.05 -3.08 -7.30
CA VAL A 42 -8.33 -3.79 -7.17
C VAL A 42 -9.35 -2.91 -6.46
N ASP A 43 -9.06 -2.45 -5.24
CA ASP A 43 -10.09 -1.86 -4.38
C ASP A 43 -10.45 -0.44 -4.77
N LYS A 44 -9.51 0.37 -5.26
CA LYS A 44 -9.83 1.75 -5.64
C LYS A 44 -10.81 1.80 -6.81
N PRO A 45 -10.60 1.07 -7.93
CA PRO A 45 -11.58 1.03 -9.02
C PRO A 45 -12.94 0.50 -8.57
N LEU A 46 -12.97 -0.60 -7.80
CA LEU A 46 -14.23 -1.18 -7.32
C LEU A 46 -15.03 -0.22 -6.45
N GLY A 47 -14.35 0.52 -5.56
CA GLY A 47 -14.98 1.57 -4.75
C GLY A 47 -15.48 2.74 -5.60
N MET A 48 -14.70 3.20 -6.59
CA MET A 48 -15.09 4.32 -7.46
C MET A 48 -16.31 4.01 -8.34
N VAL A 49 -16.49 2.76 -8.75
CA VAL A 49 -17.67 2.33 -9.51
C VAL A 49 -18.83 1.83 -8.63
N GLY A 50 -18.68 1.89 -7.31
CA GLY A 50 -19.73 1.54 -6.35
C GLY A 50 -20.00 0.04 -6.18
N VAL A 51 -19.07 -0.84 -6.59
CA VAL A 51 -19.19 -2.30 -6.35
C VAL A 51 -19.00 -2.63 -4.87
N VAL A 52 -18.15 -1.86 -4.19
CA VAL A 52 -17.93 -1.92 -2.75
C VAL A 52 -18.01 -0.50 -2.19
N GLU A 53 -18.47 -0.35 -0.96
CA GLU A 53 -18.54 0.96 -0.29
C GLU A 53 -17.16 1.43 0.21
N LEU A 54 -16.20 0.50 0.36
CA LEU A 54 -14.90 0.75 0.98
C LEU A 54 -13.75 0.68 -0.02
N TYR A 55 -12.79 1.59 0.16
CA TYR A 55 -11.54 1.63 -0.61
C TYR A 55 -10.43 0.70 -0.06
N HIS A 56 -10.71 -0.02 1.02
CA HIS A 56 -9.94 -1.18 1.52
C HIS A 56 -10.93 -2.33 1.75
N SER A 57 -10.97 -3.28 0.82
CA SER A 57 -11.91 -4.40 0.81
C SER A 57 -11.25 -5.69 0.31
N ILE A 58 -11.47 -6.08 -0.95
CA ILE A 58 -11.07 -7.40 -1.49
C ILE A 58 -9.54 -7.51 -1.55
N GLY A 59 -8.88 -6.55 -2.19
CA GLY A 59 -7.44 -6.52 -2.38
C GLY A 59 -6.65 -6.38 -1.07
N HIS A 60 -7.25 -5.76 -0.06
CA HIS A 60 -6.66 -5.56 1.27
C HIS A 60 -7.06 -6.62 2.30
N SER A 61 -7.84 -7.64 1.91
CA SER A 61 -8.35 -8.65 2.84
C SER A 61 -7.37 -9.80 3.08
N ALA A 62 -7.25 -10.23 4.34
CA ALA A 62 -6.52 -11.44 4.73
C ALA A 62 -7.09 -12.72 4.10
N ILE A 63 -8.33 -12.70 3.57
CA ILE A 63 -8.87 -13.86 2.85
C ILE A 63 -7.99 -14.23 1.65
N LEU A 64 -7.29 -13.26 1.04
CA LEU A 64 -6.37 -13.50 -0.07
C LEU A 64 -5.12 -14.29 0.32
N LEU A 65 -4.89 -14.56 1.62
CA LEU A 65 -3.88 -15.51 2.07
C LEU A 65 -4.08 -16.91 1.47
N ILE A 66 -5.33 -17.31 1.17
CA ILE A 66 -5.62 -18.59 0.50
C ILE A 66 -5.00 -18.68 -0.90
N VAL A 67 -4.73 -17.54 -1.54
CA VAL A 67 -4.05 -17.44 -2.84
C VAL A 67 -2.58 -17.10 -2.66
N ALA A 68 -2.26 -16.13 -1.80
CA ALA A 68 -0.90 -15.65 -1.59
C ALA A 68 0.04 -16.74 -1.05
N LEU A 69 -0.41 -17.56 -0.09
CA LEU A 69 0.43 -18.60 0.51
C LEU A 69 0.78 -19.73 -0.47
N PRO A 70 -0.17 -20.30 -1.25
CA PRO A 70 0.20 -21.25 -2.31
C PRO A 70 1.15 -20.67 -3.35
N LEU A 71 0.91 -19.44 -3.83
CA LEU A 71 1.80 -18.79 -4.80
C LEU A 71 3.22 -18.61 -4.22
N ALA A 72 3.32 -18.18 -2.97
CA ALA A 72 4.59 -18.01 -2.26
C ALA A 72 5.37 -19.32 -2.12
N ARG A 73 4.67 -20.44 -1.88
CA ARG A 73 5.29 -21.76 -1.78
C ARG A 73 5.68 -22.35 -3.14
N HIS A 74 4.95 -21.99 -4.20
CA HIS A 74 5.16 -22.57 -5.52
C HIS A 74 6.34 -21.96 -6.29
N SER A 75 6.63 -20.66 -6.11
CA SER A 75 7.72 -20.01 -6.85
C SER A 75 8.30 -18.79 -6.13
N ARG A 76 9.56 -18.44 -6.45
CA ARG A 76 10.19 -17.19 -5.96
C ARG A 76 9.47 -15.93 -6.45
N VAL A 77 8.86 -16.01 -7.64
CA VAL A 77 8.04 -14.92 -8.20
C VAL A 77 6.77 -14.74 -7.38
N GLY A 78 6.05 -15.83 -7.09
CA GLY A 78 4.89 -15.80 -6.22
C GLY A 78 5.22 -15.35 -4.80
N ALA A 79 6.40 -15.73 -4.27
CA ALA A 79 6.87 -15.25 -2.98
C ALA A 79 7.13 -13.74 -2.98
N ALA A 80 7.79 -13.22 -4.02
CA ALA A 80 7.99 -11.78 -4.18
C ALA A 80 6.67 -11.01 -4.27
N ALA A 81 5.70 -11.49 -5.06
CA ALA A 81 4.39 -10.86 -5.14
C ALA A 81 3.62 -10.91 -3.82
N ALA A 82 3.63 -12.05 -3.11
CA ALA A 82 2.98 -12.19 -1.81
C ALA A 82 3.61 -11.30 -0.73
N VAL A 83 4.95 -11.18 -0.71
CA VAL A 83 5.66 -10.27 0.21
C VAL A 83 5.34 -8.81 -0.13
N GLY A 84 5.29 -8.46 -1.41
CA GLY A 84 4.90 -7.12 -1.86
C GLY A 84 3.51 -6.76 -1.37
N TRP A 85 2.54 -7.64 -1.64
CA TRP A 85 1.17 -7.51 -1.17
C TRP A 85 1.10 -7.37 0.36
N GLY A 86 1.75 -8.26 1.11
CA GLY A 86 1.75 -8.21 2.56
C GLY A 86 2.40 -6.95 3.13
N SER A 87 3.45 -6.44 2.48
CA SER A 87 4.09 -5.17 2.87
C SER A 87 3.16 -3.99 2.68
N HIS A 88 2.30 -4.04 1.65
CA HIS A 88 1.32 -2.98 1.41
C HIS A 88 0.30 -2.93 2.55
N LEU A 89 -0.35 -4.07 2.85
CA LEU A 89 -1.32 -4.17 3.94
C LEU A 89 -0.72 -3.77 5.29
N LEU A 90 0.52 -4.15 5.55
CA LEU A 90 1.21 -3.79 6.79
C LEU A 90 1.38 -2.27 6.92
N LEU A 91 1.79 -1.60 5.84
CA LEU A 91 2.00 -0.16 5.85
C LEU A 91 0.67 0.61 5.96
N ASP A 92 -0.41 0.13 5.34
CA ASP A 92 -1.75 0.70 5.54
C ASP A 92 -2.23 0.54 6.99
N ALA A 93 -2.03 -0.64 7.59
CA ALA A 93 -2.37 -0.87 8.99
C ALA A 93 -1.53 0.02 9.93
N LEU A 94 -0.23 0.17 9.66
CA LEU A 94 0.64 1.07 10.42
C LEU A 94 0.18 2.53 10.27
N HIS A 95 -0.14 2.96 9.05
CA HIS A 95 -0.59 4.31 8.74
C HIS A 95 -1.79 4.69 9.60
N VAL A 96 -2.83 3.85 9.64
CA VAL A 96 -4.06 4.18 10.38
C VAL A 96 -3.83 4.15 11.89
N VAL A 97 -2.98 3.25 12.38
CA VAL A 97 -2.57 3.22 13.80
C VAL A 97 -1.82 4.50 14.19
N VAL A 98 -0.82 4.90 13.40
CA VAL A 98 -0.02 6.12 13.61
C VAL A 98 -0.90 7.38 13.59
N ASN A 99 -1.94 7.39 12.75
CA ASN A 99 -2.90 8.48 12.69
C ASN A 99 -4.00 8.40 13.79
N GLY A 100 -3.85 7.54 14.79
CA GLY A 100 -4.76 7.45 15.93
C GLY A 100 -6.07 6.71 15.65
N ARG A 101 -6.14 5.93 14.56
CA ARG A 101 -7.31 5.16 14.12
C ARG A 101 -7.01 3.65 14.06
N PRO A 102 -6.56 3.01 15.16
CA PRO A 102 -6.21 1.59 15.14
C PRO A 102 -7.39 0.67 14.79
N GLY A 103 -8.62 1.09 15.06
CA GLY A 103 -9.84 0.35 14.65
C GLY A 103 -10.00 0.25 13.13
N ASP A 104 -9.43 1.17 12.36
CA ASP A 104 -9.50 1.10 10.90
C ASP A 104 -8.63 -0.03 10.35
N ALA A 105 -7.61 -0.50 11.08
CA ALA A 105 -6.82 -1.67 10.70
C ALA A 105 -7.66 -2.95 10.64
N LEU A 106 -8.90 -2.95 11.15
CA LEU A 106 -9.84 -4.06 10.94
C LEU A 106 -10.23 -4.25 9.48
N PHE A 107 -9.86 -3.35 8.56
CA PHE A 107 -10.03 -3.55 7.11
C PHE A 107 -9.46 -4.90 6.63
N VAL A 108 -8.38 -5.41 7.26
CA VAL A 108 -7.78 -6.70 6.86
C VAL A 108 -8.74 -7.87 7.10
N GLY A 109 -9.72 -7.70 7.99
CA GLY A 109 -10.75 -8.69 8.32
C GLY A 109 -11.95 -8.70 7.37
N TRP A 110 -12.00 -7.81 6.37
CA TRP A 110 -13.08 -7.78 5.39
C TRP A 110 -13.23 -9.15 4.69
N PRO A 111 -14.44 -9.66 4.38
CA PRO A 111 -15.76 -9.08 4.64
C PRO A 111 -16.35 -9.47 6.00
N VAL A 112 -15.63 -10.24 6.82
CA VAL A 112 -16.14 -10.78 8.09
C VAL A 112 -16.25 -9.69 9.15
N VAL A 113 -15.29 -8.77 9.15
CA VAL A 113 -15.27 -7.59 10.02
C VAL A 113 -15.06 -6.35 9.16
N VAL A 114 -15.70 -5.26 9.53
CA VAL A 114 -15.55 -3.94 8.92
C VAL A 114 -15.26 -2.94 10.04
N PRO A 115 -14.38 -1.94 9.84
CA PRO A 115 -14.23 -0.84 10.79
C PRO A 115 -15.58 -0.20 11.14
N SER A 116 -15.79 0.18 12.40
CA SER A 116 -17.05 0.76 12.86
C SER A 116 -17.31 2.17 12.34
N ASP A 117 -16.24 2.90 12.00
CA ASP A 117 -16.27 4.25 11.43
C ASP A 117 -15.24 4.32 10.29
N PRO A 118 -15.50 3.67 9.15
CA PRO A 118 -14.53 3.69 8.06
C PRO A 118 -14.50 5.08 7.44
N LEU A 119 -13.29 5.61 7.17
CA LEU A 119 -13.13 6.92 6.52
C LEU A 119 -13.97 7.05 5.25
N GLY A 120 -14.08 5.98 4.43
CA GLY A 120 -14.98 5.94 3.26
C GLY A 120 -14.71 7.01 2.18
N ILE A 121 -13.60 7.75 2.30
CA ILE A 121 -13.29 8.90 1.46
C ILE A 121 -12.64 8.43 0.15
N PRO A 122 -13.10 8.90 -1.02
CA PRO A 122 -12.45 8.63 -2.31
C PRO A 122 -10.97 9.05 -2.34
N PRO A 123 -10.11 8.40 -3.15
CA PRO A 123 -8.68 8.68 -3.20
C PRO A 123 -8.33 10.16 -3.41
N GLY A 124 -9.06 10.86 -4.28
CA GLY A 124 -8.81 12.27 -4.56
C GLY A 124 -9.01 13.18 -3.33
N SER A 125 -10.10 12.97 -2.58
CA SER A 125 -10.37 13.71 -1.35
C SER A 125 -9.52 13.24 -0.17
N PHE A 126 -9.04 12.00 -0.19
CA PHE A 126 -8.11 11.48 0.82
C PHE A 126 -6.80 12.26 0.82
N VAL A 127 -6.30 12.76 -0.32
CA VAL A 127 -5.08 13.59 -0.37
C VAL A 127 -5.13 14.74 0.63
N LEU A 128 -6.22 15.52 0.59
CA LEU A 128 -6.38 16.69 1.45
C LEU A 128 -6.58 16.30 2.92
N HIS A 129 -7.28 15.19 3.16
CA HIS A 129 -7.43 14.63 4.50
C HIS A 129 -6.08 14.16 5.08
N TYR A 130 -5.20 13.65 4.22
CA TYR A 130 -3.92 13.07 4.62
C TYR A 130 -2.87 14.13 4.97
N LEU A 131 -2.94 15.32 4.35
CA LEU A 131 -2.01 16.41 4.65
C LEU A 131 -2.01 16.72 6.15
N TRP A 132 -0.81 16.97 6.69
CA TRP A 132 -0.58 17.34 8.08
C TRP A 132 -0.91 16.25 9.12
N THR A 133 -1.24 15.03 8.70
CA THR A 133 -1.34 13.89 9.60
C THR A 133 0.05 13.46 10.12
N PRO A 134 0.14 12.75 11.26
CA PRO A 134 1.40 12.15 11.70
C PRO A 134 2.07 11.28 10.63
N SER A 135 1.31 10.42 9.96
CA SER A 135 1.83 9.57 8.87
C SER A 135 2.36 10.39 7.69
N PHE A 136 1.74 11.53 7.34
CA PHE A 136 2.25 12.43 6.30
C PHE A 136 3.65 12.94 6.63
N PHE A 137 3.91 13.36 7.87
CA PHE A 137 5.25 13.80 8.26
C PHE A 137 6.28 12.67 8.29
N LEU A 138 5.88 11.46 8.71
CA LEU A 138 6.75 10.28 8.62
C LEU A 138 7.10 9.95 7.17
N GLU A 139 6.13 10.00 6.27
CA GLU A 139 6.33 9.79 4.85
C GLU A 139 7.29 10.82 4.26
N VAL A 140 7.13 12.10 4.56
CA VAL A 140 8.09 13.15 4.19
C VAL A 140 9.50 12.81 4.70
N GLY A 141 9.62 12.37 5.96
CA GLY A 141 10.89 11.93 6.53
C GLY A 141 11.53 10.77 5.76
N VAL A 142 10.74 9.74 5.42
CA VAL A 142 11.20 8.60 4.60
C VAL A 142 11.72 9.07 3.24
N TRP A 143 11.00 9.95 2.56
CA TRP A 143 11.42 10.49 1.26
C TRP A 143 12.68 11.36 1.34
N LEU A 144 12.81 12.17 2.39
CA LEU A 144 14.01 12.98 2.62
C LEU A 144 15.24 12.10 2.85
N VAL A 145 15.12 11.07 3.70
CA VAL A 145 16.20 10.11 3.94
C VAL A 145 16.57 9.36 2.67
N LEU A 146 15.59 8.86 1.93
CA LEU A 146 15.83 8.19 0.65
C LEU A 146 16.54 9.12 -0.35
N GLY A 147 16.08 10.36 -0.47
CA GLY A 147 16.70 11.37 -1.33
C GLY A 147 18.14 11.67 -0.94
N ALA A 148 18.42 11.78 0.36
CA ALA A 148 19.77 11.99 0.88
C ALA A 148 20.71 10.82 0.54
N VAL A 149 20.27 9.58 0.76
CA VAL A 149 21.05 8.37 0.42
C VAL A 149 21.35 8.30 -1.08
N LEU A 150 20.33 8.54 -1.93
CA LEU A 150 20.51 8.51 -3.38
C LEU A 150 21.44 9.63 -3.89
N LEU A 151 21.42 10.80 -3.22
CA LEU A 151 22.34 11.89 -3.54
C LEU A 151 23.78 11.56 -3.13
N GLU A 152 23.97 10.95 -1.96
CA GLU A 152 25.28 10.50 -1.49
C GLU A 152 25.88 9.45 -2.42
N ASP A 153 25.11 8.41 -2.80
CA ASP A 153 25.54 7.38 -3.75
C ASP A 153 26.04 8.01 -5.06
N ARG A 154 25.30 9.00 -5.59
CA ARG A 154 25.67 9.72 -6.81
C ARG A 154 26.95 10.55 -6.67
N ILE A 155 27.16 11.21 -5.53
CA ILE A 155 28.36 12.03 -5.29
C ILE A 155 29.59 11.14 -5.09
N VAL A 156 29.44 10.02 -4.39
CA VAL A 156 30.52 9.07 -4.09
C VAL A 156 30.84 8.18 -5.31
N GLY A 157 30.02 8.22 -6.36
CA GLY A 157 30.27 7.52 -7.63
C GLY A 157 30.08 6.01 -7.53
N ARG A 158 29.15 5.55 -6.68
CA ARG A 158 28.75 4.14 -6.59
C ARG A 158 27.50 3.85 -7.42
#